data_AF-A0A8B7MTX7-F1
#
_entry.id   AF-A0A8B7MTX7-F1
#
_cell.length_a   1.000
_cell.length_b   1.000
_cell.length_c   1.000
_cell.angle_alpha   90.00
_cell.angle_beta   90.00
_cell.angle_gamma   90.00
#
_symmetry.space_group_name_H-M   'P 1'
#
loop_
_entity.id
_entity.type
_entity.pdbx_description
1 polymer ?
#
loop_
_entity_poly.entity_id
_entity_poly.type
_entity_poly.pdbx_seq_one_letter_code
_entity_poly.pdbx_strand_id
1 'polypeptide(L)'
;MGRDLGRLEQSLARDSVSLKWSVEAMSLLKKMQVELLVLFKKSKLPISYGAEEDWFDQYMKETATLLDFCNSLKSAASGINRYRMVVELAIHKLGEDNSSNMVDVNNMEFERFKRVHGNLLDVGVMRETLRLGSGISSGGNHRQAKSMAVVMLAAKTTMIVLSLLLVSAMVSPVSIDMGNGAISHEVPQLKPCVELLTQLVGRFHERTSRPGSGSGLALVEHEMVDEVVGRLKAQVVAGRVEDKERFLGGVELLRTRSAGLSEEVERFDAAVDEVFEEVIRGRNEMLGIFRDGAVSGG
;
A
#
# COMPACT_ATOMS: atom_id res chain seq x y z
N MET A 1 -18.07 -0.17 -4.09
CA MET A 1 -17.05 -1.04 -4.72
C MET A 1 -16.79 -0.76 -6.22
N GLY A 2 -17.60 -1.22 -7.19
CA GLY A 2 -17.21 -1.16 -8.63
C GLY A 2 -16.91 0.24 -9.21
N ARG A 3 -17.70 1.26 -8.84
CA ARG A 3 -17.42 2.66 -9.23
C ARG A 3 -16.14 3.22 -8.63
N ASP A 4 -15.82 2.80 -7.40
CA ASP A 4 -14.64 3.28 -6.69
C ASP A 4 -13.37 2.64 -7.26
N LEU A 5 -13.44 1.35 -7.61
CA LEU A 5 -12.35 0.64 -8.29
C LEU A 5 -12.08 1.23 -9.69
N GLY A 6 -13.13 1.55 -10.44
CA GLY A 6 -13.00 2.25 -11.72
C GLY A 6 -12.40 3.65 -11.58
N ARG A 7 -12.67 4.37 -10.48
CA ARG A 7 -12.03 5.66 -10.19
C ARG A 7 -10.53 5.49 -9.91
N LEU A 8 -10.17 4.50 -9.11
CA LEU A 8 -8.77 4.20 -8.78
C LEU A 8 -7.97 3.80 -10.03
N GLU A 9 -8.61 3.06 -10.95
CA GLU A 9 -8.06 2.71 -12.26
C GLU A 9 -7.89 3.94 -13.17
N GLN A 10 -8.85 4.87 -13.16
CA GLN A 10 -8.78 6.12 -13.92
C GLN A 10 -7.68 7.06 -13.41
N SER A 11 -7.42 7.04 -12.09
CA SER A 11 -6.32 7.76 -11.45
C SER A 11 -4.97 7.33 -12.05
N LEU A 12 -4.73 6.01 -12.17
CA LEU A 12 -3.55 5.47 -12.87
C LEU A 12 -3.54 5.71 -14.39
N ALA A 13 -4.72 5.85 -15.02
CA ALA A 13 -4.79 6.16 -16.45
C ALA A 13 -4.19 7.52 -16.77
N ARG A 14 -4.32 8.47 -15.84
CA ARG A 14 -3.91 9.85 -16.03
C ARG A 14 -2.49 10.07 -15.52
N ASP A 15 -2.16 9.47 -14.38
CA ASP A 15 -0.97 9.82 -13.61
C ASP A 15 -0.05 8.60 -13.35
N SER A 16 1.13 8.86 -12.78
CA SER A 16 2.03 7.80 -12.29
C SER A 16 1.54 7.19 -10.98
N VAL A 17 2.06 6.02 -10.62
CA VAL A 17 1.89 5.48 -9.27
C VAL A 17 2.50 6.47 -8.27
N SER A 18 1.72 6.84 -7.26
CA SER A 18 2.00 7.96 -6.35
C SER A 18 1.52 7.67 -4.93
N LEU A 19 1.99 8.47 -3.97
CA LEU A 19 1.46 8.42 -2.60
C LEU A 19 0.00 8.87 -2.56
N LYS A 20 -0.37 9.85 -3.37
CA LYS A 20 -1.77 10.24 -3.55
C LYS A 20 -2.65 9.09 -4.04
N TRP A 21 -2.20 8.34 -5.05
CA TRP A 21 -2.91 7.13 -5.48
C TRP A 21 -3.01 6.09 -4.36
N SER A 22 -1.96 5.96 -3.56
CA SER A 22 -1.92 5.05 -2.42
C SER A 22 -2.94 5.45 -1.34
N VAL A 23 -3.13 6.75 -1.10
CA VAL A 23 -4.20 7.30 -0.22
C VAL A 23 -5.59 6.96 -0.77
N GLU A 24 -5.82 7.08 -2.08
CA GLU A 24 -7.09 6.68 -2.71
C GLU A 24 -7.35 5.18 -2.53
N ALA A 25 -6.33 4.34 -2.66
CA ALA A 25 -6.43 2.89 -2.42
C ALA A 25 -6.74 2.57 -0.95
N MET A 26 -6.08 3.24 0.01
CA MET A 26 -6.38 3.09 1.44
C MET A 26 -7.82 3.54 1.77
N SER A 27 -8.28 4.62 1.15
CA SER A 27 -9.66 5.10 1.30
C SER A 27 -10.68 4.08 0.79
N LEU A 28 -10.37 3.38 -0.30
CA LEU A 28 -11.20 2.29 -0.81
C LEU A 28 -11.21 1.09 0.15
N LEU A 29 -10.06 0.70 0.71
CA LEU A 29 -9.99 -0.35 1.75
C LEU A 29 -10.86 0.00 2.96
N LYS A 30 -10.76 1.23 3.48
CA LYS A 30 -11.60 1.72 4.58
C LYS A 30 -13.09 1.59 4.25
N LYS A 31 -13.48 2.09 3.08
CA LYS A 31 -14.87 2.07 2.63
C LYS A 31 -15.40 0.64 2.50
N MET A 32 -14.60 -0.28 1.98
CA MET A 32 -14.98 -1.69 1.90
C MET A 32 -15.20 -2.30 3.28
N GLN A 33 -14.34 -1.99 4.27
CA GLN A 33 -14.53 -2.47 5.64
C GLN A 33 -15.83 -1.97 6.26
N VAL A 34 -16.14 -0.68 6.10
CA VAL A 34 -17.41 -0.09 6.54
C VAL A 34 -18.60 -0.75 5.85
N GLU A 35 -18.57 -0.88 4.52
CA GLU A 35 -19.65 -1.49 3.74
C GLU A 35 -19.87 -2.96 4.14
N LEU A 36 -18.79 -3.72 4.34
CA LEU A 36 -18.85 -5.12 4.72
C LEU A 36 -19.48 -5.30 6.11
N LEU A 37 -19.08 -4.49 7.09
CA LEU A 37 -19.66 -4.50 8.42
C LEU A 37 -21.16 -4.18 8.42
N VAL A 38 -21.57 -3.20 7.61
CA VAL A 38 -22.99 -2.85 7.45
C VAL A 38 -23.77 -4.02 6.83
N LEU A 39 -23.20 -4.72 5.86
CA LEU A 39 -23.82 -5.89 5.24
C LEU A 39 -23.98 -7.03 6.24
N PHE A 40 -22.97 -7.30 7.08
CA PHE A 40 -23.07 -8.28 8.15
C PHE A 40 -24.21 -7.96 9.11
N LYS A 41 -24.27 -6.74 9.63
CA LYS A 41 -25.35 -6.29 10.52
C LYS A 41 -26.74 -6.46 9.92
N LYS A 42 -26.90 -6.12 8.63
CA LYS A 42 -28.19 -6.22 7.93
C LYS A 42 -28.59 -7.67 7.64
N SER A 43 -27.60 -8.53 7.38
CA SER A 43 -27.84 -9.90 6.95
C SER A 43 -28.42 -10.78 8.05
N LYS A 44 -28.27 -10.41 9.33
CA LYS A 44 -28.70 -11.19 10.51
C LYS A 44 -28.32 -12.66 10.38
N LEU A 45 -27.16 -12.94 9.80
CA LEU A 45 -26.72 -14.32 9.57
C LEU A 45 -26.60 -15.02 10.92
N PRO A 46 -27.09 -16.26 11.03
CA PRO A 46 -26.85 -17.06 12.22
C PRO A 46 -25.33 -17.24 12.35
N ILE A 47 -24.81 -16.87 13.51
CA ILE A 47 -23.47 -17.22 13.94
C ILE A 47 -23.52 -18.72 14.19
N SER A 48 -22.81 -19.50 13.38
CA SER A 48 -22.89 -20.95 13.45
C SER A 48 -21.94 -21.46 14.54
N TYR A 49 -22.48 -21.99 15.63
CA TYR A 49 -21.70 -22.68 16.65
C TYR A 49 -21.33 -24.09 16.14
N GLY A 50 -20.26 -24.24 15.33
CA GLY A 50 -19.85 -25.56 14.82
C GLY A 50 -18.72 -25.57 13.79
N ALA A 51 -18.22 -26.78 13.48
CA ALA A 51 -16.97 -27.08 12.76
C ALA A 51 -16.87 -26.66 11.26
N GLU A 52 -17.85 -25.93 10.72
CA GLU A 52 -17.73 -25.27 9.41
C GLU A 52 -17.27 -23.83 9.67
N GLU A 53 -16.17 -23.37 9.04
CA GLU A 53 -15.60 -22.01 9.24
C GLU A 53 -16.72 -20.96 9.29
N ASP A 54 -17.00 -20.46 10.49
CA ASP A 54 -18.05 -19.47 10.70
C ASP A 54 -17.61 -18.18 10.03
N TRP A 55 -18.54 -17.49 9.38
CA TRP A 55 -18.25 -16.23 8.68
C TRP A 55 -17.70 -15.17 9.63
N PHE A 56 -18.02 -15.29 10.93
CA PHE A 56 -17.41 -14.54 12.02
C PHE A 56 -15.90 -14.81 12.12
N ASP A 57 -15.48 -16.07 12.22
CA ASP A 57 -14.07 -16.45 12.31
C ASP A 57 -13.31 -16.00 11.06
N GLN A 58 -13.91 -16.16 9.88
CA GLN A 58 -13.30 -15.70 8.64
C GLN A 58 -13.12 -14.18 8.61
N TYR A 59 -14.14 -13.41 9.03
CA TYR A 59 -14.01 -11.97 9.17
C TYR A 59 -12.92 -11.57 10.16
N MET A 60 -12.88 -12.22 11.34
CA MET A 60 -11.87 -11.96 12.37
C MET A 60 -10.45 -12.33 11.90
N LYS A 61 -10.29 -13.38 11.11
CA LYS A 61 -9.01 -13.76 10.52
C LYS A 61 -8.56 -12.75 9.47
N GLU A 62 -9.43 -12.42 8.51
CA GLU A 62 -9.10 -11.48 7.43
C GLU A 62 -8.81 -10.07 7.93
N THR A 63 -9.59 -9.58 8.90
CA THR A 63 -9.35 -8.26 9.49
C THR A 63 -8.09 -8.22 10.36
N ALA A 64 -7.67 -9.33 10.98
CA ALA A 64 -6.38 -9.39 11.66
C ALA A 64 -5.23 -9.26 10.64
N THR A 65 -5.30 -9.98 9.52
CA THR A 65 -4.33 -9.83 8.43
C THR A 65 -4.29 -8.40 7.88
N LEU A 66 -5.43 -7.71 7.82
CA LEU A 66 -5.47 -6.31 7.39
C LEU A 66 -4.79 -5.35 8.40
N LEU A 67 -4.86 -5.63 9.70
CA LEU A 67 -4.12 -4.87 10.72
C LEU A 67 -2.61 -5.08 10.59
N ASP A 68 -2.17 -6.31 10.38
CA ASP A 68 -0.75 -6.63 10.14
C ASP A 68 -0.23 -5.95 8.86
N PHE A 69 -1.07 -5.88 7.83
CA PHE A 69 -0.80 -5.13 6.61
C PHE A 69 -0.66 -3.62 6.88
N CYS A 70 -1.57 -3.00 7.64
CA CYS A 70 -1.45 -1.60 8.05
C CYS A 70 -0.14 -1.33 8.81
N ASN A 71 0.25 -2.20 9.75
CA ASN A 71 1.52 -2.09 10.46
C ASN A 71 2.72 -2.16 9.51
N SER A 72 2.65 -3.03 8.50
CA SER A 72 3.67 -3.16 7.47
C SER A 72 3.77 -1.87 6.62
N LEU A 73 2.64 -1.26 6.26
CA LEU A 73 2.62 0.02 5.55
C LEU A 73 3.19 1.17 6.40
N LYS A 74 2.89 1.23 7.71
CA LYS A 74 3.50 2.20 8.63
C LYS A 74 5.01 2.05 8.69
N SER A 75 5.50 0.82 8.69
CA SER A 75 6.94 0.53 8.65
C SER A 75 7.56 1.03 7.34
N ALA A 76 6.91 0.79 6.19
CA ALA A 76 7.35 1.29 4.89
C ALA A 76 7.35 2.83 4.84
N ALA A 77 6.29 3.49 5.31
CA ALA A 77 6.20 4.95 5.41
C ALA A 77 7.30 5.54 6.31
N SER A 78 7.56 4.89 7.45
CA SER A 78 8.68 5.24 8.34
C SER A 78 10.01 5.08 7.62
N GLY A 79 10.17 4.04 6.81
CA GLY A 79 11.30 3.85 5.91
C GLY A 79 11.53 5.09 5.03
N ILE A 80 10.50 5.52 4.28
CA ILE A 80 10.56 6.69 3.40
C ILE A 80 10.94 7.94 4.21
N ASN A 81 10.37 8.12 5.40
CA ASN A 81 10.72 9.26 6.26
C ASN A 81 12.18 9.22 6.73
N ARG A 82 12.76 8.04 7.00
CA ARG A 82 14.20 7.92 7.29
C ARG A 82 15.05 8.32 6.09
N TYR A 83 14.67 7.89 4.88
CA TYR A 83 15.34 8.30 3.65
C TYR A 83 15.32 9.83 3.54
N ARG A 84 14.15 10.46 3.73
CA ARG A 84 13.99 11.91 3.76
C ARG A 84 14.87 12.60 4.80
N MET A 85 14.99 12.06 6.02
CA MET A 85 15.89 12.64 7.03
C MET A 85 17.36 12.64 6.57
N VAL A 86 17.80 11.63 5.82
CA VAL A 86 19.13 11.64 5.19
C VAL A 86 19.21 12.70 4.09
N VAL A 87 18.12 12.88 3.31
CA VAL A 87 18.00 13.96 2.29
C VAL A 87 18.22 15.32 2.93
N GLU A 88 17.47 15.62 4.00
CA GLU A 88 17.56 16.89 4.71
C GLU A 88 18.94 17.13 5.32
N LEU A 89 19.56 16.10 5.91
CA LEU A 89 20.92 16.22 6.44
C LEU A 89 21.93 16.56 5.34
N ALA A 90 21.81 15.94 4.17
CA ALA A 90 22.67 16.25 3.04
C ALA A 90 22.42 17.66 2.51
N ILE A 91 21.16 18.09 2.37
CA ILE A 91 20.81 19.47 1.99
C ILE A 91 21.48 20.47 2.93
N HIS A 92 21.44 20.23 4.24
CA HIS A 92 22.03 21.12 5.24
C HIS A 92 23.55 21.22 5.06
N LYS A 93 24.24 20.08 4.96
CA LYS A 93 25.70 20.06 4.74
C LYS A 93 26.11 20.69 3.42
N LEU A 94 25.34 20.47 2.36
CA LEU A 94 25.57 21.08 1.04
C LEU A 94 25.35 22.60 1.03
N GLY A 95 24.55 23.12 1.98
CA GLY A 95 24.30 24.55 2.14
C GLY A 95 25.31 25.28 3.04
N GLU A 96 25.94 24.58 3.99
CA GLU A 96 26.83 25.19 4.99
C GLU A 96 28.32 25.21 4.60
N ASP A 97 28.79 24.29 3.76
CA ASP A 97 30.23 24.14 3.49
C ASP A 97 30.76 25.05 2.35
N ASN A 98 31.50 26.09 2.73
CA ASN A 98 32.41 26.86 1.86
C ASN A 98 33.85 26.25 1.83
N SER A 99 34.06 25.01 2.27
CA SER A 99 35.41 24.44 2.56
C SER A 99 35.85 23.31 1.60
N SER A 100 37.17 23.15 1.42
CA SER A 100 37.78 22.26 0.40
C SER A 100 37.68 20.75 0.66
N ASN A 101 36.97 20.31 1.71
CA ASN A 101 36.74 18.89 2.06
C ASN A 101 35.38 18.35 1.57
N MET A 102 34.68 19.12 0.73
CA MET A 102 33.30 18.88 0.29
C MET A 102 33.09 17.53 -0.42
N VAL A 103 34.09 17.03 -1.17
CA VAL A 103 33.93 15.82 -2.00
C VAL A 103 33.82 14.54 -1.17
N ASP A 104 34.63 14.40 -0.12
CA ASP A 104 34.63 13.21 0.74
C ASP A 104 33.40 13.13 1.65
N VAL A 105 32.97 14.29 2.20
CA VAL A 105 31.74 14.38 3.02
C VAL A 105 30.51 14.03 2.19
N ASN A 106 30.43 14.53 0.96
CA ASN A 106 29.30 14.28 0.07
C ASN A 106 29.21 12.80 -0.34
N ASN A 107 30.33 12.17 -0.71
CA ASN A 107 30.36 10.75 -1.06
C ASN A 107 29.90 9.86 0.11
N MET A 108 30.28 10.18 1.34
CA MET A 108 29.86 9.43 2.53
C MET A 108 28.34 9.51 2.77
N GLU A 109 27.74 10.68 2.56
CA GLU A 109 26.28 10.84 2.65
C GLU A 109 25.57 10.09 1.52
N PHE A 110 26.06 10.16 0.27
CA PHE A 110 25.55 9.37 -0.88
C PHE A 110 25.58 7.84 -0.65
N GLU A 111 26.58 7.32 0.06
CA GLU A 111 26.60 5.90 0.46
C GLU A 111 25.71 5.60 1.67
N ARG A 112 25.41 6.59 2.51
CA ARG A 112 24.40 6.48 3.57
C ARG A 112 22.99 6.43 2.99
N PHE A 113 22.68 7.25 1.98
CA PHE A 113 21.43 7.19 1.20
C PHE A 113 21.18 5.78 0.67
N LYS A 114 22.17 5.22 -0.03
CA LYS A 114 22.09 3.89 -0.64
C LYS A 114 21.85 2.78 0.39
N ARG A 115 22.45 2.86 1.58
CA ARG A 115 22.22 1.89 2.67
C ARG A 115 20.84 2.01 3.30
N VAL A 116 20.33 3.22 3.53
CA VAL A 116 18.98 3.42 4.07
C VAL A 116 17.92 2.98 3.07
N HIS A 117 18.16 3.23 1.77
CA HIS A 117 17.34 2.75 0.67
C HIS A 117 17.32 1.22 0.58
N GLY A 118 18.47 0.55 0.71
CA GLY A 118 18.56 -0.91 0.69
C GLY A 118 17.96 -1.59 1.94
N ASN A 119 17.97 -0.93 3.10
CA ASN A 119 17.40 -1.42 4.36
C ASN A 119 15.95 -0.98 4.58
N LEU A 120 15.30 -0.40 3.58
CA LEU A 120 13.97 0.15 3.70
C LEU A 120 12.92 -0.95 3.94
N LEU A 121 13.21 -2.21 3.55
CA LEU A 121 12.18 -3.21 3.30
C LEU A 121 12.63 -4.64 3.62
N ASP A 122 12.08 -5.23 4.69
CA ASP A 122 12.08 -6.68 4.85
C ASP A 122 10.92 -7.28 4.00
N VAL A 123 11.19 -7.44 2.71
CA VAL A 123 10.25 -7.95 1.69
C VAL A 123 9.73 -9.36 2.04
N GLY A 124 10.50 -10.14 2.81
CA GLY A 124 10.15 -11.49 3.21
C GLY A 124 8.95 -11.54 4.16
N VAL A 125 8.91 -10.64 5.13
CA VAL A 125 7.85 -10.60 6.16
C VAL A 125 6.51 -10.19 5.55
N MET A 126 6.49 -9.18 4.67
CA MET A 126 5.24 -8.66 4.12
C MET A 126 4.57 -9.61 3.10
N ARG A 127 5.37 -10.39 2.36
CA ARG A 127 4.87 -11.44 1.45
C ARG A 127 4.26 -12.62 2.22
N GLU A 128 4.84 -12.97 3.36
CA GLU A 128 4.34 -14.03 4.24
C GLU A 128 3.03 -13.61 4.92
N THR A 129 2.92 -12.34 5.38
CA THR A 129 1.69 -11.75 5.90
C THR A 129 0.55 -11.77 4.86
N LEU A 130 0.88 -11.62 3.58
CA LEU A 130 -0.06 -11.65 2.46
C LEU A 130 -0.30 -13.04 1.87
N ARG A 131 0.22 -14.13 2.48
CA ARG A 131 -0.26 -15.50 2.22
C ARG A 131 -1.68 -15.63 2.78
N LEU A 132 -2.61 -14.93 2.14
CA LEU A 132 -4.03 -14.98 2.44
C LEU A 132 -4.48 -16.42 2.33
N GLY A 133 -5.02 -16.89 3.45
CA GLY A 133 -5.37 -18.27 3.70
C GLY A 133 -6.03 -18.94 2.51
N SER A 134 -5.35 -19.98 2.03
CA SER A 134 -5.93 -21.13 1.35
C SER A 134 -7.24 -21.53 2.04
N GLY A 135 -8.29 -21.70 1.24
CA GLY A 135 -9.61 -22.13 1.70
C GLY A 135 -10.66 -21.04 1.53
N ILE A 136 -11.39 -21.10 0.42
CA ILE A 136 -12.75 -20.54 0.36
C ILE A 136 -13.65 -21.77 0.46
N SER A 137 -14.00 -22.15 1.68
CA SER A 137 -14.98 -23.21 1.89
C SER A 137 -16.38 -22.67 1.61
N SER A 138 -17.05 -23.21 0.59
CA SER A 138 -18.48 -22.97 0.36
C SER A 138 -19.28 -23.99 1.15
N GLY A 139 -19.41 -23.78 2.47
CA GLY A 139 -20.27 -24.57 3.35
C GLY A 139 -21.48 -23.74 3.78
N GLY A 140 -22.67 -24.00 3.23
CA GLY A 140 -23.89 -23.33 3.67
C GLY A 140 -25.08 -23.52 2.74
N ASN A 141 -26.06 -24.31 3.18
CA ASN A 141 -27.24 -24.69 2.39
C ASN A 141 -28.35 -23.60 2.31
N HIS A 142 -28.05 -22.35 2.65
CA HIS A 142 -29.02 -21.24 2.67
C HIS A 142 -28.76 -20.21 1.55
N ARG A 143 -29.81 -19.79 0.84
CA ARG A 143 -29.71 -18.86 -0.32
C ARG A 143 -29.09 -17.51 0.06
N GLN A 144 -29.32 -17.04 1.30
CA GLN A 144 -28.73 -15.81 1.84
C GLN A 144 -27.26 -15.98 2.25
N ALA A 145 -26.87 -17.16 2.75
CA ALA A 145 -25.48 -17.51 3.01
C ALA A 145 -24.65 -17.55 1.71
N LYS A 146 -25.23 -18.05 0.61
CA LYS A 146 -24.59 -18.01 -0.72
C LYS A 146 -24.37 -16.59 -1.23
N SER A 147 -25.31 -15.66 -1.03
CA SER A 147 -25.14 -14.26 -1.43
C SER A 147 -24.07 -13.54 -0.62
N MET A 148 -23.98 -13.80 0.70
CA MET A 148 -22.93 -13.22 1.54
C MET A 148 -21.55 -13.80 1.22
N ALA A 149 -21.46 -15.10 0.93
CA ALA A 149 -20.21 -15.74 0.53
C ALA A 149 -19.60 -15.09 -0.72
N VAL A 150 -20.42 -14.74 -1.71
CA VAL A 150 -19.97 -14.00 -2.91
C VAL A 150 -19.46 -12.60 -2.55
N VAL A 151 -20.17 -11.88 -1.68
CA VAL A 151 -19.75 -10.54 -1.23
C VAL A 151 -18.43 -10.61 -0.47
N MET A 152 -18.30 -11.54 0.47
CA MET A 152 -17.08 -11.78 1.23
C MET A 152 -15.92 -12.11 0.31
N LEU A 153 -16.13 -13.00 -0.66
CA LEU A 153 -15.11 -13.36 -1.62
C LEU A 153 -14.69 -12.17 -2.50
N ALA A 154 -15.65 -11.34 -2.92
CA ALA A 154 -15.35 -10.12 -3.68
C ALA A 154 -14.53 -9.13 -2.84
N ALA A 155 -14.94 -8.90 -1.59
CA ALA A 155 -14.26 -8.01 -0.66
C ALA A 155 -12.85 -8.51 -0.37
N LYS A 156 -12.71 -9.80 -0.01
CA LYS A 156 -11.43 -10.48 0.19
C LYS A 156 -10.53 -10.28 -1.01
N THR A 157 -10.95 -10.71 -2.20
CA THR A 157 -10.15 -10.61 -3.43
C THR A 157 -9.72 -9.17 -3.71
N THR A 158 -10.63 -8.20 -3.56
CA THR A 158 -10.31 -6.78 -3.76
C THR A 158 -9.28 -6.28 -2.74
N MET A 159 -9.44 -6.63 -1.45
CA MET A 159 -8.49 -6.26 -0.41
C MET A 159 -7.10 -6.84 -0.69
N ILE A 160 -7.01 -8.12 -1.06
CA ILE A 160 -5.75 -8.79 -1.42
C ILE A 160 -5.04 -8.00 -2.52
N VAL A 161 -5.76 -7.75 -3.62
CA VAL A 161 -5.17 -7.10 -4.81
C VAL A 161 -4.72 -5.69 -4.47
N LEU A 162 -5.55 -4.89 -3.79
CA LEU A 162 -5.16 -3.53 -3.38
C LEU A 162 -3.96 -3.55 -2.43
N SER A 163 -3.93 -4.47 -1.47
CA SER A 163 -2.80 -4.63 -0.57
C SER A 163 -1.52 -4.98 -1.32
N LEU A 164 -1.56 -5.93 -2.26
CA LEU A 164 -0.40 -6.30 -3.08
C LEU A 164 0.08 -5.16 -3.97
N LEU A 165 -0.82 -4.37 -4.55
CA LEU A 165 -0.46 -3.20 -5.34
C LEU A 165 0.21 -2.11 -4.47
N LEU A 166 -0.32 -1.87 -3.27
CA LEU A 166 0.28 -0.95 -2.29
C LEU A 166 1.67 -1.43 -1.84
N VAL A 167 1.84 -2.72 -1.57
CA VAL A 167 3.18 -3.30 -1.33
C VAL A 167 4.07 -3.08 -2.53
N SER A 168 3.57 -3.35 -3.74
CA SER A 168 4.34 -3.17 -4.95
C SER A 168 4.75 -1.72 -5.17
N ALA A 169 3.96 -0.76 -4.72
CA ALA A 169 4.25 0.66 -4.81
C ALA A 169 5.31 1.09 -3.79
N MET A 170 5.13 0.68 -2.53
CA MET A 170 5.85 1.18 -1.35
C MET A 170 7.09 0.36 -0.98
N VAL A 171 7.20 -0.85 -1.50
CA VAL A 171 8.21 -1.83 -1.09
C VAL A 171 8.98 -2.30 -2.33
N SER A 172 8.45 -3.25 -3.07
CA SER A 172 9.19 -3.88 -4.15
C SER A 172 8.21 -4.44 -5.16
N PRO A 173 8.56 -4.53 -6.46
CA PRO A 173 7.67 -5.07 -7.46
C PRO A 173 7.17 -6.46 -7.06
N VAL A 174 5.85 -6.61 -6.95
CA VAL A 174 5.21 -7.89 -6.67
C VAL A 174 4.55 -8.38 -7.95
N SER A 175 4.81 -9.62 -8.33
CA SER A 175 4.05 -10.29 -9.40
C SER A 175 2.65 -10.61 -8.87
N ILE A 176 1.63 -10.01 -9.46
CA ILE A 176 0.23 -10.27 -9.12
C ILE A 176 -0.35 -11.15 -10.22
N ASP A 177 -0.51 -12.45 -9.92
CA ASP A 177 -1.25 -13.36 -10.79
C ASP A 177 -2.71 -13.39 -10.36
N MET A 178 -3.60 -12.89 -11.23
CA MET A 178 -5.05 -12.91 -11.01
C MET A 178 -5.67 -14.30 -11.29
N GLY A 179 -4.86 -15.26 -11.74
CA GLY A 179 -5.30 -16.57 -12.20
C GLY A 179 -6.05 -16.46 -13.53
N ASN A 180 -5.99 -17.50 -14.36
CA ASN A 180 -6.56 -17.50 -15.71
C ASN A 180 -8.11 -17.62 -15.73
N GLY A 181 -8.80 -16.96 -14.79
CA GLY A 181 -10.25 -16.97 -14.64
C GLY A 181 -10.82 -18.04 -13.70
N ALA A 182 -9.98 -18.82 -12.99
CA ALA A 182 -10.44 -19.91 -12.12
C ALA A 182 -11.53 -19.48 -11.11
N ILE A 183 -11.32 -18.34 -10.43
CA ILE A 183 -12.29 -17.77 -9.47
C ILE A 183 -13.60 -17.37 -10.17
N SER A 184 -13.51 -16.77 -11.35
CA SER A 184 -14.67 -16.35 -12.15
C SER A 184 -15.44 -17.52 -12.76
N HIS A 185 -14.79 -18.66 -12.99
CA HIS A 185 -15.43 -19.90 -13.45
C HIS A 185 -16.20 -20.59 -12.34
N GLU A 186 -15.67 -20.60 -11.12
CA GLU A 186 -16.34 -21.16 -9.94
C GLU A 186 -17.50 -20.29 -9.47
N VAL A 187 -17.35 -18.95 -9.55
CA VAL A 187 -18.37 -17.99 -9.12
C VAL A 187 -18.59 -16.92 -10.20
N PRO A 188 -19.48 -17.16 -11.18
CA PRO A 188 -19.72 -16.24 -12.31
C PRO A 188 -20.12 -14.82 -11.91
N GLN A 189 -20.73 -14.65 -10.73
CA GLN A 189 -21.14 -13.36 -10.18
C GLN A 189 -19.95 -12.43 -9.86
N LEU A 190 -18.74 -12.99 -9.68
CA LEU A 190 -17.53 -12.21 -9.42
C LEU A 190 -16.86 -11.70 -10.69
N LYS A 191 -17.25 -12.20 -11.87
CA LYS A 191 -16.62 -11.86 -13.14
C LYS A 191 -16.45 -10.34 -13.34
N PRO A 192 -17.45 -9.47 -13.10
CA PRO A 192 -17.26 -8.03 -13.26
C PRO A 192 -16.23 -7.42 -12.30
N CYS A 193 -16.14 -7.95 -11.07
CA CYS A 193 -15.17 -7.50 -10.08
C CYS A 193 -13.75 -7.92 -10.49
N VAL A 194 -13.58 -9.18 -10.89
CA VAL A 194 -12.28 -9.72 -11.31
C VAL A 194 -11.78 -9.00 -12.56
N GLU A 195 -12.64 -8.72 -13.54
CA GLU A 195 -12.27 -7.97 -14.74
C GLU A 195 -11.75 -6.56 -14.41
N LEU A 196 -12.42 -5.84 -13.52
CA LEU A 196 -11.96 -4.51 -13.07
C LEU A 196 -10.63 -4.58 -12.32
N LEU A 197 -10.44 -5.61 -11.47
CA LEU A 197 -9.18 -5.82 -10.76
C LEU A 197 -8.04 -6.16 -11.73
N THR A 198 -8.29 -7.01 -12.73
CA THR A 198 -7.30 -7.32 -13.77
C THR A 198 -6.92 -6.08 -14.58
N GLN A 199 -7.88 -5.21 -14.91
CA GLN A 199 -7.59 -3.93 -15.57
C GLN A 199 -6.75 -3.01 -14.69
N LEU A 200 -7.08 -2.91 -13.40
CA LEU A 200 -6.30 -2.12 -12.44
C LEU A 200 -4.87 -2.63 -12.31
N VAL A 201 -4.68 -3.94 -12.18
CA VAL A 201 -3.35 -4.58 -12.08
C VAL A 201 -2.55 -4.36 -13.36
N GLY A 202 -3.18 -4.53 -14.53
CA GLY A 202 -2.53 -4.26 -15.82
C GLY A 202 -2.06 -2.80 -15.94
N ARG A 203 -2.94 -1.84 -15.64
CA ARG A 203 -2.63 -0.40 -15.62
C ARG A 203 -1.49 -0.08 -14.66
N PHE A 204 -1.49 -0.68 -13.48
CA PHE A 204 -0.42 -0.50 -12.50
C PHE A 204 0.92 -1.01 -13.05
N HIS A 205 0.95 -2.20 -13.64
CA HIS A 205 2.16 -2.76 -14.24
C HIS A 205 2.68 -1.94 -15.42
N GLU A 206 1.80 -1.40 -16.27
CA GLU A 206 2.19 -0.48 -17.36
C GLU A 206 2.93 0.76 -16.82
N ARG A 207 2.51 1.28 -15.66
CA ARG A 207 3.12 2.46 -15.05
C ARG A 207 4.41 2.17 -14.29
N THR A 208 4.57 0.94 -13.80
CA THR A 208 5.72 0.54 -12.97
C THR A 208 6.84 -0.15 -13.75
N SER A 209 6.58 -0.65 -14.96
CA SER A 209 7.56 -1.37 -15.78
C SER A 209 8.60 -0.48 -16.50
N ARG A 210 8.86 0.73 -16.00
CA ARG A 210 9.78 1.68 -16.66
C ARG A 210 11.24 1.16 -16.57
N PRO A 211 11.90 0.88 -17.71
CA PRO A 211 13.28 0.42 -17.68
C PRO A 211 14.21 1.53 -17.21
N GLY A 212 14.94 1.30 -16.11
CA GLY A 212 16.04 2.16 -15.65
C GLY A 212 15.92 2.74 -14.24
N SER A 213 14.80 2.56 -13.53
CA SER A 213 14.70 3.03 -12.14
C SER A 213 15.37 2.05 -11.18
N GLY A 214 16.56 2.42 -10.68
CA GLY A 214 17.29 1.65 -9.66
C GLY A 214 16.66 1.69 -8.26
N SER A 215 15.54 2.39 -8.10
CA SER A 215 14.89 2.66 -6.82
C SER A 215 14.09 1.45 -6.28
N GLY A 216 13.64 0.53 -7.12
CA GLY A 216 12.76 -0.57 -6.70
C GLY A 216 11.36 -0.14 -6.24
N LEU A 217 11.17 1.13 -5.86
CA LEU A 217 9.90 1.76 -5.58
C LEU A 217 9.27 2.33 -6.85
N ALA A 218 7.94 2.29 -6.91
CA ALA A 218 7.17 2.81 -8.03
C ALA A 218 6.59 4.23 -7.79
N LEU A 219 6.80 4.81 -6.60
CA LEU A 219 6.26 6.11 -6.24
C LEU A 219 6.99 7.24 -6.96
N VAL A 220 6.23 8.03 -7.72
CA VAL A 220 6.77 9.16 -8.48
C VAL A 220 7.42 10.22 -7.60
N GLU A 221 6.88 10.46 -6.39
CA GLU A 221 7.45 11.44 -5.46
C GLU A 221 8.84 11.02 -4.99
N HIS A 222 9.04 9.72 -4.73
CA HIS A 222 10.33 9.16 -4.37
C HIS A 222 11.31 9.23 -5.55
N GLU A 223 10.86 8.86 -6.75
CA GLU A 223 11.67 8.91 -7.97
C GLU A 223 12.17 10.33 -8.26
N MET A 224 11.32 11.36 -8.06
CA MET A 224 11.71 12.76 -8.24
C MET A 224 12.83 13.20 -7.29
N VAL A 225 12.82 12.69 -6.05
CA VAL A 225 13.90 12.97 -5.08
C VAL A 225 15.17 12.23 -5.50
N ASP A 226 15.07 10.93 -5.80
CA ASP A 226 16.19 10.10 -6.26
C ASP A 226 16.88 10.65 -7.51
N GLU A 227 16.11 11.17 -8.47
CA GLU A 227 16.66 11.76 -9.70
C GLU A 227 17.54 12.98 -9.37
N VAL A 228 17.07 13.87 -8.49
CA VAL A 228 17.82 15.06 -8.09
C VAL A 228 19.07 14.66 -7.29
N VAL A 229 18.94 13.71 -6.36
CA VAL A 229 20.06 13.13 -5.58
C VAL A 229 21.11 12.55 -6.53
N GLY A 230 20.70 11.75 -7.52
CA GLY A 230 21.59 11.16 -8.52
C GLY A 230 22.32 12.21 -9.37
N ARG A 231 21.62 13.26 -9.81
CA ARG A 231 22.22 14.38 -10.56
C ARG A 231 23.22 15.17 -9.73
N LEU A 232 22.92 15.44 -8.46
CA LEU A 232 23.84 16.12 -7.55
C LEU A 232 25.08 15.26 -7.26
N LYS A 233 24.91 13.96 -7.04
CA LYS A 233 26.03 13.00 -6.88
C LYS A 233 26.97 13.04 -8.09
N ALA A 234 26.41 12.99 -9.30
CA ALA A 234 27.21 13.00 -10.53
C ALA A 234 28.03 14.29 -10.67
N GLN A 235 27.49 15.44 -10.29
CA GLN A 235 28.20 16.72 -10.32
C GLN A 235 29.36 16.77 -9.31
N VAL A 236 29.14 16.25 -8.09
CA VAL A 236 30.17 16.15 -7.05
C VAL A 236 31.31 15.22 -7.49
N VAL A 237 30.98 14.02 -7.98
CA VAL A 237 31.99 13.02 -8.40
C VAL A 237 32.81 13.49 -9.59
N ALA A 238 32.20 14.22 -10.53
CA ALA A 238 32.90 14.76 -11.69
C ALA A 238 33.85 15.93 -11.35
N GLY A 239 33.87 16.42 -10.10
CA GLY A 239 34.63 17.61 -9.71
C GLY A 239 34.13 18.89 -10.40
N ARG A 240 32.94 18.86 -11.03
CA ARG A 240 32.37 19.93 -11.86
C ARG A 240 31.47 20.87 -11.07
N VAL A 241 31.89 21.29 -9.88
CA VAL A 241 31.24 22.40 -9.17
C VAL A 241 31.74 23.75 -9.75
N GLU A 242 31.92 23.83 -11.06
CA GLU A 242 32.34 25.07 -11.74
C GLU A 242 31.16 26.06 -11.85
N ASP A 243 29.93 25.55 -11.84
CA ASP A 243 28.69 26.34 -11.84
C ASP A 243 27.98 26.20 -10.49
N LYS A 244 28.46 27.00 -9.52
CA LYS A 244 27.94 27.05 -8.15
C LYS A 244 26.44 27.38 -8.12
N GLU A 245 25.98 28.24 -9.02
CA GLU A 245 24.56 28.63 -9.12
C GLU A 245 23.69 27.45 -9.53
N ARG A 246 24.10 26.69 -10.56
CA ARG A 246 23.39 25.48 -10.98
C ARG A 246 23.37 24.40 -9.91
N PHE A 247 24.46 24.23 -9.17
CA PHE A 247 24.53 23.30 -8.04
C PHE A 247 23.55 23.68 -6.93
N LEU A 248 23.57 24.95 -6.49
CA LEU A 248 22.66 25.48 -5.48
C LEU A 248 21.19 25.42 -5.92
N GLY A 249 20.90 25.68 -7.19
CA GLY A 249 19.57 25.48 -7.77
C GLY A 249 19.11 24.02 -7.69
N GLY A 250 20.03 23.07 -7.85
CA GLY A 250 19.76 21.65 -7.64
C GLY A 250 19.47 21.29 -6.18
N VAL A 251 20.18 21.90 -5.22
CA VAL A 251 19.94 21.73 -3.78
C VAL A 251 18.58 22.31 -3.37
N GLU A 252 18.20 23.48 -3.88
CA GLU A 252 16.89 24.08 -3.62
C GLU A 252 15.75 23.23 -4.22
N LEU A 253 15.95 22.71 -5.43
CA LEU A 253 15.00 21.77 -6.03
C LEU A 253 14.88 20.50 -5.17
N LEU A 254 15.99 19.96 -4.65
CA LEU A 254 15.98 18.80 -3.76
C LEU A 254 15.17 19.08 -2.48
N ARG A 255 15.37 20.25 -1.87
CA ARG A 255 14.59 20.71 -0.70
C ARG A 255 13.09 20.77 -1.00
N THR A 256 12.72 21.38 -2.13
CA THR A 256 11.32 21.47 -2.54
C THR A 256 10.68 20.09 -2.75
N ARG A 257 11.39 19.16 -3.42
CA ARG A 257 10.91 17.79 -3.65
C ARG A 257 10.84 16.97 -2.37
N SER A 258 11.81 17.11 -1.48
CA SER A 258 11.85 16.46 -0.16
C SER A 258 10.68 16.91 0.73
N ALA A 259 10.38 18.22 0.74
CA ALA A 259 9.24 18.76 1.47
C ALA A 259 7.90 18.22 0.93
N GLY A 260 7.73 18.20 -0.40
CA GLY A 260 6.54 17.61 -1.03
C GLY A 260 6.39 16.12 -0.71
N LEU A 261 7.49 15.35 -0.75
CA LEU A 261 7.48 13.95 -0.33
C LEU A 261 7.05 13.79 1.15
N SER A 262 7.50 14.67 2.05
CA SER A 262 7.08 14.66 3.46
C SER A 262 5.56 14.80 3.59
N GLU A 263 4.99 15.79 2.93
CA GLU A 263 3.56 16.08 3.02
C GLU A 263 2.72 14.91 2.48
N GLU A 264 3.14 14.30 1.37
CA GLU A 264 2.46 13.13 0.82
C GLU A 264 2.59 11.88 1.71
N VAL A 265 3.75 11.66 2.34
CA VAL A 265 3.96 10.56 3.29
C VAL A 265 3.09 10.74 4.54
N GLU A 266 2.97 11.96 5.06
CA GLU A 266 2.11 12.27 6.21
C GLU A 266 0.63 12.00 5.90
N ARG A 267 0.15 12.40 4.72
CA ARG A 267 -1.22 12.09 4.28
C ARG A 267 -1.43 10.58 4.11
N PHE A 268 -0.44 9.87 3.60
CA PHE A 268 -0.49 8.42 3.48
C PHE A 268 -0.55 7.74 4.85
N ASP A 269 0.32 8.13 5.80
CA ASP A 269 0.35 7.59 7.16
C ASP A 269 -1.00 7.79 7.88
N ALA A 270 -1.57 9.00 7.76
CA ALA A 270 -2.92 9.29 8.28
C ALA A 270 -4.00 8.40 7.64
N ALA A 271 -3.93 8.14 6.33
CA ALA A 271 -4.87 7.23 5.67
C ALA A 271 -4.71 5.77 6.15
N VAL A 272 -3.50 5.35 6.49
CA VAL A 272 -3.24 4.03 7.10
C VAL A 272 -3.83 3.95 8.51
N ASP A 273 -3.66 4.99 9.32
CA ASP A 273 -4.29 5.11 10.65
C ASP A 273 -5.82 5.00 10.56
N GLU A 274 -6.42 5.73 9.62
CA GLU A 274 -7.87 5.69 9.44
C GLU A 274 -8.40 4.29 9.11
N VAL A 275 -7.68 3.51 8.29
CA VAL A 275 -8.04 2.12 8.01
C VAL A 275 -7.83 1.25 9.23
N PHE A 276 -6.70 1.41 9.94
CA PHE A 276 -6.39 0.63 11.14
C PHE A 276 -7.49 0.79 12.20
N GLU A 277 -7.84 2.03 12.53
CA GLU A 277 -8.90 2.34 13.50
C GLU A 277 -10.26 1.83 13.06
N GLU A 278 -10.57 1.94 11.77
CA GLU A 278 -11.82 1.40 11.22
C GLU A 278 -11.92 -0.11 11.37
N VAL A 279 -10.82 -0.83 11.15
CA VAL A 279 -10.76 -2.29 11.29
C VAL A 279 -10.91 -2.69 12.76
N ILE A 280 -10.24 -1.99 13.69
CA ILE A 280 -10.41 -2.22 15.13
C ILE A 280 -11.87 -1.99 15.55
N ARG A 281 -12.47 -0.89 15.09
CA ARG A 281 -13.89 -0.60 15.34
C ARG A 281 -14.79 -1.71 14.81
N GLY A 282 -14.60 -2.13 13.57
CA GLY A 282 -15.40 -3.19 12.96
C GLY A 282 -15.31 -4.52 13.70
N ARG A 283 -14.12 -4.91 14.15
CA ARG A 283 -13.91 -6.11 14.98
C ARG A 283 -14.62 -6.01 16.32
N ASN A 284 -14.53 -4.87 17.01
CA ASN A 284 -15.20 -4.66 18.29
C ASN A 284 -16.72 -4.71 18.16
N GLU A 285 -17.26 -4.12 17.09
CA GLU A 285 -18.70 -4.19 16.80
C GLU A 285 -19.15 -5.63 16.49
N MET A 286 -18.36 -6.37 15.70
CA MET A 286 -18.61 -7.79 15.43
C MET A 286 -18.58 -8.66 16.68
N LEU A 287 -17.62 -8.45 17.57
CA LEU A 287 -17.57 -9.11 18.88
C LEU A 287 -18.80 -8.78 19.73
N GLY A 288 -19.31 -7.55 19.67
CA GLY A 288 -20.56 -7.16 20.31
C GLY A 288 -21.76 -7.95 19.78
N ILE A 289 -21.90 -8.03 18.46
CA ILE A 289 -22.96 -8.82 17.81
C ILE A 289 -22.87 -10.30 18.22
N PHE A 290 -21.66 -10.85 18.27
CA PHE A 290 -21.43 -12.23 18.69
C PHE A 290 -21.89 -12.48 20.14
N ARG A 291 -21.49 -11.60 21.06
CA ARG A 291 -21.90 -11.70 22.47
C ARG A 291 -23.41 -11.62 22.63
N ASP A 292 -24.07 -10.68 21.95
CA ASP A 292 -25.51 -10.47 22.10
C ASP A 292 -26.31 -11.63 21.47
N GLY A 293 -25.79 -12.24 20.40
CA GLY A 293 -26.33 -13.46 19.80
C GLY A 293 -26.17 -14.70 20.70
N ALA A 294 -25.04 -14.82 21.41
CA ALA A 294 -24.82 -15.90 22.39
C ALA A 294 -25.78 -15.83 23.58
N VAL A 295 -26.07 -14.63 24.08
CA VAL A 295 -26.97 -14.41 25.22
C VAL A 295 -28.44 -14.61 24.82
N SER A 296 -28.82 -14.38 23.56
CA SER A 296 -30.20 -14.53 23.09
C SER A 296 -30.57 -15.95 22.66
N GLY A 297 -29.59 -16.86 22.57
CA GLY A 297 -29.76 -18.23 22.08
C GLY A 297 -29.71 -19.33 23.15
N GLY A 298 -29.56 -18.98 24.44
CA GLY A 298 -29.63 -19.89 25.58
C GLY A 298 -30.90 -19.68 26.40
#